data_AF-A0AA46P870-F1
#
_entry.id   AF-A0AA46P870-F1
#
_cell.length_a   1.000
_cell.length_b   1.000
_cell.length_c   1.000
_cell.angle_alpha   90.00
_cell.angle_beta   90.00
_cell.angle_gamma   90.00
#
_symmetry.space_group_name_H-M   'P 1'
#
loop_
_entity.id
_entity.type
_entity.pdbx_description
1 polymer ?
#
loop_
_entity_poly.entity_id
_entity_poly.type
_entity_poly.pdbx_seq_one_letter_code
_entity_poly.pdbx_strand_id
1 'polypeptide(L)'
;MQSLILIVQIFIAIGLGYFIAPHLKQTLRQFIFKTLPYFSYLLLISVAFEFAQALTHLEHPERILPTALLIAASTSIASFFVCLIAYKLLDKDSVQGTISLHLFLNALKNISYAFIALGFGATLGFIVHHFQINVLFNSWYLLLVFIGFIGVELAYTHFDRTWLSWKILVVPLASIFGSLIAAFFCFMLLTGYSLNEVIALSQGYGWYSMSGILFTKLHSTELGGIALLTDLFREIFAILLMYCLGWRFPRSAISSAGATSMDVTLAMVKQSCGTHYVPHAMMSGIILSLLAPLLISFFLML
;
A
#
# COMPACT_ATOMS: atom_id res chain seq x y z
N MET A 1 13.14 16.71 -12.58
CA MET A 1 12.05 17.73 -12.48
C MET A 1 10.65 17.10 -12.45
N GLN A 2 10.37 16.08 -13.27
CA GLN A 2 9.06 15.39 -13.29
C GLN A 2 8.68 14.76 -11.93
N SER A 3 9.63 14.10 -11.24
CA SER A 3 9.39 13.52 -9.91
C SER A 3 8.83 14.52 -8.88
N LEU A 4 9.48 15.68 -8.74
CA LEU A 4 9.02 16.75 -7.86
C LEU A 4 7.60 17.24 -8.23
N ILE A 5 7.28 17.35 -9.52
CA ILE A 5 5.97 17.80 -9.99
C ILE A 5 4.88 16.81 -9.57
N LEU A 6 5.11 15.50 -9.75
CA LEU A 6 4.14 14.46 -9.38
C LEU A 6 3.90 14.43 -7.87
N ILE A 7 4.96 14.55 -7.07
CA ILE A 7 4.85 14.68 -5.61
C ILE A 7 4.00 15.91 -5.25
N VAL A 8 4.33 17.07 -5.81
CA VAL A 8 3.59 18.32 -5.54
C VAL A 8 2.11 18.17 -5.92
N GLN A 9 1.79 17.50 -7.03
CA GLN A 9 0.40 17.21 -7.40
C GLN A 9 -0.31 16.32 -6.37
N ILE A 10 0.34 15.28 -5.87
CA ILE A 10 -0.21 14.41 -4.81
C ILE A 10 -0.49 15.24 -3.54
N PHE A 11 0.46 16.04 -3.08
CA PHE A 11 0.28 16.88 -1.89
C PHE A 11 -0.79 17.96 -2.08
N ILE A 12 -0.87 18.57 -3.26
CA ILE A 12 -1.94 19.50 -3.62
C ILE A 12 -3.28 18.77 -3.58
N ALA A 13 -3.39 17.55 -4.14
CA ALA A 13 -4.64 16.79 -4.13
C ALA A 13 -5.11 16.46 -2.71
N ILE A 14 -4.23 15.94 -1.84
CA ILE A 14 -4.55 15.68 -0.42
C ILE A 14 -4.93 16.97 0.28
N GLY A 15 -4.14 18.03 0.12
CA GLY A 15 -4.36 19.32 0.75
C GLY A 15 -5.69 19.96 0.35
N LEU A 16 -6.00 19.96 -0.95
CA LEU A 16 -7.29 20.42 -1.46
C LEU A 16 -8.44 19.62 -0.84
N GLY A 17 -8.36 18.30 -0.85
CA GLY A 17 -9.35 17.44 -0.20
C GLY A 17 -9.55 17.80 1.27
N TYR A 18 -8.46 17.93 2.02
CA TYR A 18 -8.46 18.23 3.45
C TYR A 18 -9.08 19.61 3.77
N PHE A 19 -8.68 20.67 3.07
CA PHE A 19 -9.16 22.03 3.34
C PHE A 19 -10.56 22.30 2.78
N ILE A 20 -10.98 21.60 1.73
CA ILE A 20 -12.35 21.69 1.19
C ILE A 20 -13.33 20.91 2.07
N ALA A 21 -12.87 19.87 2.77
CA ALA A 21 -13.70 18.96 3.57
C ALA A 21 -14.69 19.65 4.54
N PRO A 22 -14.30 20.69 5.32
CA PRO A 22 -15.22 21.39 6.21
C PRO A 22 -16.29 22.22 5.50
N HIS A 23 -16.02 22.62 4.25
CA HIS A 23 -16.90 23.43 3.42
C HIS A 23 -17.87 22.58 2.58
N LEU A 24 -17.68 21.26 2.54
CA LEU A 24 -18.55 20.35 1.80
C LEU A 24 -19.88 20.12 2.53
N LYS A 25 -20.98 20.09 1.74
CA LYS A 25 -22.29 19.64 2.23
C LYS A 25 -22.17 18.23 2.79
N GLN A 26 -22.86 17.96 3.90
CA GLN A 26 -22.83 16.65 4.58
C GLN A 26 -23.18 15.48 3.66
N THR A 27 -24.16 15.64 2.76
CA THR A 27 -24.53 14.62 1.76
C THR A 27 -23.38 14.27 0.83
N LEU A 28 -22.62 15.26 0.37
CA LEU A 28 -21.49 15.05 -0.53
C LEU A 28 -20.33 14.37 0.21
N ARG A 29 -20.07 14.76 1.46
CA ARG A 29 -19.09 14.09 2.32
C ARG A 29 -19.43 12.61 2.54
N GLN A 30 -20.69 12.30 2.87
CA GLN A 30 -21.15 10.91 3.05
C GLN A 30 -21.06 10.12 1.75
N PHE A 31 -21.37 10.75 0.61
CA PHE A 31 -21.18 10.14 -0.70
C PHE A 31 -19.71 9.80 -0.96
N ILE A 32 -18.78 10.71 -0.67
CA ILE A 32 -17.34 10.47 -0.83
C ILE A 32 -16.91 9.28 0.03
N PHE A 33 -17.23 9.27 1.33
CA PHE A 33 -16.83 8.18 2.23
C PHE A 33 -17.41 6.83 1.82
N LYS A 34 -18.66 6.80 1.35
CA LYS A 34 -19.30 5.57 0.87
C LYS A 34 -18.67 5.07 -0.44
N THR A 35 -18.24 5.99 -1.31
CA THR A 35 -17.69 5.67 -2.63
C THR A 35 -16.21 5.30 -2.58
N LEU A 36 -15.46 5.79 -1.58
CA LEU A 36 -14.00 5.67 -1.50
C LEU A 36 -13.48 4.22 -1.65
N PRO A 37 -14.05 3.20 -0.96
CA PRO A 37 -13.61 1.81 -1.16
C PRO A 37 -13.84 1.31 -2.59
N TYR A 38 -14.97 1.67 -3.21
CA TYR A 38 -15.28 1.29 -4.60
C TYR A 38 -14.41 2.03 -5.61
N PHE A 39 -14.02 3.26 -5.30
CA PHE A 39 -13.13 4.05 -6.13
C PHE A 39 -11.73 3.42 -6.23
N SER A 40 -11.27 2.76 -5.16
CA SER A 40 -10.03 1.96 -5.19
C SER A 40 -10.13 0.81 -6.21
N TYR A 41 -11.26 0.11 -6.28
CA TYR A 41 -11.47 -0.94 -7.30
C TYR A 41 -11.54 -0.37 -8.72
N LEU A 42 -12.20 0.78 -8.92
CA LEU A 42 -12.21 1.47 -10.21
C LEU A 42 -10.78 1.83 -10.66
N LEU A 43 -9.96 2.29 -9.72
CA LEU A 43 -8.57 2.62 -9.97
C LEU A 43 -7.76 1.36 -10.30
N LEU A 44 -7.93 0.27 -9.56
CA LEU A 44 -7.31 -1.03 -9.87
C LEU A 44 -7.65 -1.53 -11.28
N ILE A 45 -8.92 -1.45 -11.67
CA ILE A 45 -9.38 -1.79 -13.03
C ILE A 45 -8.64 -0.93 -14.06
N SER A 46 -8.55 0.38 -13.80
CA SER A 46 -7.90 1.35 -14.67
C SER A 46 -6.41 1.07 -14.87
N VAL A 47 -5.70 0.75 -13.79
CA VAL A 47 -4.26 0.42 -13.85
C VAL A 47 -4.02 -0.91 -14.54
N ALA A 48 -4.81 -1.93 -14.22
CA ALA A 48 -4.69 -3.22 -14.88
C ALA A 48 -5.00 -3.13 -16.38
N PHE A 49 -5.93 -2.28 -16.77
CA PHE A 49 -6.22 -1.98 -18.16
C PHE A 49 -5.01 -1.37 -18.89
N GLU A 50 -4.43 -0.29 -18.35
CA GLU A 50 -3.23 0.35 -18.93
C GLU A 50 -2.04 -0.61 -18.96
N PHE A 51 -1.85 -1.36 -17.88
CA PHE A 51 -0.76 -2.34 -17.76
C PHE A 51 -0.91 -3.48 -18.77
N ALA A 52 -2.12 -4.01 -18.98
CA ALA A 52 -2.37 -5.07 -19.96
C ALA A 52 -2.11 -4.61 -21.40
N GLN A 53 -2.44 -3.36 -21.73
CA GLN A 53 -2.11 -2.78 -23.04
C GLN A 53 -0.60 -2.60 -23.24
N ALA A 54 0.13 -2.28 -22.17
CA ALA A 54 1.57 -2.13 -22.23
C ALA A 54 2.32 -3.48 -22.22
N LEU A 55 1.71 -4.54 -21.71
CA LEU A 55 2.34 -5.85 -21.51
C LEU A 55 2.91 -6.44 -22.81
N THR A 56 2.23 -6.19 -23.94
CA THR A 56 2.66 -6.67 -25.28
C THR A 56 3.93 -6.01 -25.78
N HIS A 57 4.36 -4.90 -25.17
CA HIS A 57 5.55 -4.14 -25.54
C HIS A 57 6.72 -4.35 -24.57
N LEU A 58 6.53 -5.12 -23.49
CA LEU A 58 7.59 -5.42 -22.53
C LEU A 58 8.49 -6.54 -23.04
N GLU A 59 9.79 -6.40 -22.86
CA GLU A 59 10.76 -7.42 -23.27
C GLU A 59 10.69 -8.68 -22.39
N HIS A 60 10.43 -8.51 -21.08
CA HIS A 60 10.47 -9.59 -20.08
C HIS A 60 9.29 -9.55 -19.08
N PRO A 61 8.03 -9.67 -19.53
CA PRO A 61 6.86 -9.64 -18.65
C PRO A 61 6.85 -10.78 -17.61
N GLU A 62 7.54 -11.90 -17.87
CA GLU A 62 7.67 -13.04 -16.98
C GLU A 62 8.42 -12.74 -15.68
N ARG A 63 9.24 -11.68 -15.64
CA ARG A 63 10.01 -11.28 -14.45
C ARG A 63 9.17 -10.53 -13.42
N ILE A 64 8.03 -9.98 -13.81
CA ILE A 64 7.24 -9.08 -12.96
C ILE A 64 6.72 -9.81 -11.72
N LEU A 65 6.08 -10.97 -11.93
CA LEU A 65 5.48 -11.76 -10.86
C LEU A 65 6.50 -12.29 -9.82
N PRO A 66 7.60 -12.98 -10.21
CA PRO A 66 8.57 -13.50 -9.24
C PRO A 66 9.29 -12.37 -8.48
N THR A 67 9.65 -11.28 -9.16
CA THR A 67 10.26 -10.11 -8.52
C THR A 67 9.32 -9.50 -7.49
N ALA A 68 8.05 -9.30 -7.85
CA ALA A 68 7.07 -8.73 -6.96
C ALA A 68 6.85 -9.57 -5.69
N LEU A 69 6.74 -10.89 -5.85
CA LEU A 69 6.54 -11.84 -4.76
C LEU A 69 7.75 -11.92 -3.83
N LEU A 70 8.97 -11.92 -4.38
CA LEU A 70 10.20 -11.92 -3.60
C LEU A 70 10.31 -10.66 -2.72
N ILE A 71 10.07 -9.48 -3.30
CA ILE A 71 10.11 -8.21 -2.57
C ILE A 71 9.00 -8.18 -1.51
N ALA A 72 7.76 -8.59 -1.86
CA ALA A 72 6.63 -8.61 -0.94
C ALA A 72 6.87 -9.52 0.28
N ALA A 73 7.36 -10.74 0.04
CA ALA A 73 7.65 -11.70 1.10
C ALA A 73 8.79 -11.18 1.99
N SER A 74 9.89 -10.73 1.38
CA SER A 74 11.07 -10.26 2.10
C SER A 74 10.76 -9.03 2.95
N THR A 75 10.03 -8.05 2.40
CA THR A 75 9.64 -6.83 3.13
C THR A 75 8.68 -7.13 4.29
N SER A 76 7.71 -8.03 4.09
CA SER A 76 6.78 -8.45 5.15
C SER A 76 7.51 -9.14 6.30
N ILE A 77 8.39 -10.10 5.98
CA ILE A 77 9.17 -10.86 6.95
C ILE A 77 10.15 -9.95 7.70
N ALA A 78 10.92 -9.13 6.96
CA ALA A 78 11.89 -8.23 7.57
C ALA A 78 11.21 -7.19 8.48
N SER A 79 10.11 -6.58 8.04
CA SER A 79 9.34 -5.62 8.86
C SER A 79 8.80 -6.25 10.15
N PHE A 80 8.36 -7.51 10.07
CA PHE A 80 7.91 -8.27 11.23
C PHE A 80 9.05 -8.52 12.23
N PHE A 81 10.18 -9.06 11.77
CA PHE A 81 11.30 -9.42 12.63
C PHE A 81 12.05 -8.21 13.19
N VAL A 82 12.26 -7.15 12.40
CA VAL A 82 12.85 -5.90 12.89
C VAL A 82 11.99 -5.32 14.01
N CYS A 83 10.67 -5.31 13.83
CA CYS A 83 9.75 -4.84 14.87
C CYS A 83 9.80 -5.74 16.12
N LEU A 84 9.81 -7.06 15.92
CA LEU A 84 9.91 -8.03 17.02
C LEU A 84 11.19 -7.81 17.86
N ILE A 85 12.34 -7.65 17.18
CA ILE A 85 13.62 -7.39 17.85
C ILE A 85 13.58 -6.05 18.58
N ALA A 86 13.08 -4.99 17.93
CA ALA A 86 12.98 -3.67 18.55
C ALA A 86 12.16 -3.69 19.84
N TYR A 87 10.99 -4.34 19.86
CA TYR A 87 10.19 -4.45 21.07
C TYR A 87 10.77 -5.41 22.09
N LYS A 88 11.41 -6.52 21.69
CA LYS A 88 12.10 -7.39 22.65
C LYS A 88 13.19 -6.64 23.44
N LEU A 89 13.80 -5.62 22.82
CA LEU A 89 14.79 -4.75 23.47
C LEU A 89 14.14 -3.63 24.30
N LEU A 90 12.96 -3.13 23.92
CA LEU A 90 12.34 -1.94 24.52
C LEU A 90 11.22 -2.24 25.54
N ASP A 91 10.45 -3.32 25.37
CA ASP A 91 9.25 -3.60 26.17
C ASP A 91 8.82 -5.08 26.07
N LYS A 92 8.74 -5.79 27.20
CA LYS A 92 8.45 -7.24 27.25
C LYS A 92 6.96 -7.58 27.27
N ASP A 93 6.09 -6.59 27.44
CA ASP A 93 4.66 -6.84 27.58
C ASP A 93 3.98 -6.92 26.21
N SER A 94 3.58 -8.15 25.82
CA SER A 94 2.59 -8.37 24.76
C SER A 94 1.26 -8.75 25.37
N VAL A 95 0.23 -7.95 25.06
CA VAL A 95 -1.16 -8.28 25.40
C VAL A 95 -1.65 -9.30 24.37
N GLN A 96 -2.33 -10.34 24.85
CA GLN A 96 -2.80 -11.44 24.02
C GLN A 96 -4.03 -11.05 23.19
N GLY A 97 -4.01 -11.39 21.90
CA GLY A 97 -5.18 -11.31 21.01
C GLY A 97 -5.88 -12.66 20.83
N THR A 98 -6.88 -12.73 19.95
CA THR A 98 -7.66 -13.96 19.67
C THR A 98 -7.62 -14.32 18.19
N ILE A 99 -7.66 -15.62 17.87
CA ILE A 99 -7.67 -16.10 16.48
C ILE A 99 -9.11 -16.24 16.00
N SER A 100 -9.42 -15.78 14.79
CA SER A 100 -10.72 -16.01 14.16
C SER A 100 -10.59 -16.32 12.69
N LEU A 101 -11.02 -17.52 12.34
CA LEU A 101 -11.03 -18.00 10.97
C LEU A 101 -12.04 -17.25 10.09
N HIS A 102 -13.17 -16.82 10.66
CA HIS A 102 -14.20 -16.08 9.92
C HIS A 102 -13.69 -14.73 9.40
N LEU A 103 -13.04 -13.92 10.24
CA LEU A 103 -12.48 -12.63 9.78
C LEU A 103 -11.28 -12.81 8.87
N PHE A 104 -10.45 -13.83 9.10
CA PHE A 104 -9.38 -14.16 8.17
C PHE A 104 -9.92 -14.46 6.77
N LEU A 105 -10.96 -15.29 6.67
CA LEU A 105 -11.64 -15.56 5.40
C LEU A 105 -12.28 -14.30 4.80
N ASN A 106 -12.85 -13.42 5.63
CA ASN A 106 -13.39 -12.14 5.14
C ASN A 106 -12.30 -11.19 4.63
N ALA A 107 -11.14 -11.13 5.27
CA ALA A 107 -10.01 -10.35 4.79
C ALA A 107 -9.49 -10.92 3.45
N LEU A 108 -9.39 -12.25 3.35
CA LEU A 108 -9.01 -12.93 2.10
C LEU A 108 -10.07 -12.77 0.99
N LYS A 109 -11.34 -12.64 1.36
CA LYS A 109 -12.42 -12.29 0.43
C LYS A 109 -12.35 -10.83 -0.01
N ASN A 110 -11.99 -9.90 0.86
CA ASN A 110 -11.84 -8.49 0.50
C ASN A 110 -10.70 -8.29 -0.50
N ILE A 111 -9.56 -8.98 -0.30
CA ILE A 111 -8.45 -8.92 -1.24
C ILE A 111 -8.76 -9.66 -2.55
N SER A 112 -9.61 -10.70 -2.53
CA SER A 112 -10.03 -11.36 -3.77
C SER A 112 -10.83 -10.42 -4.69
N TYR A 113 -11.60 -9.47 -4.14
CA TYR A 113 -12.22 -8.42 -4.95
C TYR A 113 -11.20 -7.53 -5.66
N ALA A 114 -10.04 -7.25 -5.05
CA ALA A 114 -8.96 -6.52 -5.69
C ALA A 114 -8.37 -7.32 -6.87
N PHE A 115 -8.15 -8.62 -6.70
CA PHE A 115 -7.72 -9.50 -7.80
C PHE A 115 -8.78 -9.62 -8.92
N ILE A 116 -10.06 -9.67 -8.57
CA ILE A 116 -11.15 -9.68 -9.57
C ILE A 116 -11.16 -8.36 -10.35
N ALA A 117 -11.00 -7.21 -9.67
CA ALA A 117 -10.88 -5.91 -10.30
C ALA A 117 -9.67 -5.84 -11.25
N LEU A 118 -8.51 -6.35 -10.82
CA LEU A 118 -7.32 -6.47 -11.67
C LEU A 118 -7.57 -7.36 -12.90
N GLY A 119 -8.15 -8.55 -12.69
CA GLY A 119 -8.47 -9.48 -13.77
C GLY A 119 -9.45 -8.86 -14.78
N PHE A 120 -10.47 -8.15 -14.30
CA PHE A 120 -11.43 -7.45 -15.15
C PHE A 120 -10.79 -6.30 -15.95
N GLY A 121 -9.94 -5.48 -15.31
CA GLY A 121 -9.20 -4.43 -16.01
C GLY A 121 -8.26 -5.00 -17.07
N ALA A 122 -7.53 -6.06 -16.74
CA ALA A 122 -6.62 -6.71 -17.67
C ALA A 122 -7.35 -7.33 -18.88
N THR A 123 -8.48 -8.02 -18.67
CA THR A 123 -9.27 -8.58 -19.78
C THR A 123 -9.81 -7.49 -20.70
N LEU A 124 -10.33 -6.40 -20.14
CA LEU A 124 -10.74 -5.23 -20.93
C LEU A 124 -9.57 -4.65 -21.73
N GLY A 125 -8.38 -4.56 -21.11
CA GLY A 125 -7.16 -4.06 -21.77
C GLY A 125 -6.77 -4.90 -22.97
N PHE A 126 -6.74 -6.24 -22.81
CA PHE A 126 -6.46 -7.16 -23.91
C PHE A 126 -7.52 -7.12 -25.02
N ILE A 127 -8.80 -7.01 -24.67
CA ILE A 127 -9.89 -6.88 -25.64
C ILE A 127 -9.71 -5.59 -26.47
N VAL A 128 -9.50 -4.45 -25.81
CA VAL A 128 -9.29 -3.15 -26.48
C VAL A 128 -8.06 -3.18 -27.38
N HIS A 129 -6.96 -3.78 -26.92
CA HIS A 129 -5.76 -3.97 -27.72
C HIS A 129 -6.02 -4.86 -28.94
N HIS A 130 -6.74 -5.96 -28.77
CA HIS A 130 -7.10 -6.87 -29.88
C HIS A 130 -7.91 -6.16 -30.97
N PHE A 131 -8.86 -5.31 -30.58
CA PHE A 131 -9.67 -4.52 -31.52
C PHE A 131 -9.00 -3.22 -31.99
N GLN A 132 -7.76 -2.92 -31.57
CA GLN A 132 -7.03 -1.70 -31.93
C GLN A 132 -7.82 -0.40 -31.65
N ILE A 133 -8.61 -0.40 -30.58
CA ILE A 133 -9.41 0.77 -30.19
C ILE A 133 -8.52 1.75 -29.43
N ASN A 134 -8.37 2.97 -29.95
CA ASN A 134 -7.61 4.03 -29.27
C ASN A 134 -8.43 4.64 -28.13
N VAL A 135 -8.13 4.22 -26.90
CA VAL A 135 -8.72 4.80 -25.69
C VAL A 135 -7.74 5.81 -25.09
N LEU A 136 -8.10 7.10 -25.12
CA LEU A 136 -7.34 8.17 -24.47
C LEU A 136 -7.72 8.24 -22.98
N PHE A 137 -7.10 7.39 -22.17
CA PHE A 137 -7.33 7.33 -20.72
C PHE A 137 -5.99 7.42 -19.97
N ASN A 138 -6.00 8.02 -18.78
CA ASN A 138 -4.80 8.17 -17.95
C ASN A 138 -5.15 8.00 -16.46
N SER A 139 -4.73 6.87 -15.87
CA SER A 139 -4.98 6.52 -14.47
C SER A 139 -4.41 7.56 -13.48
N TRP A 140 -3.44 8.37 -13.88
CA TRP A 140 -2.88 9.43 -13.04
C TRP A 140 -3.93 10.45 -12.58
N TYR A 141 -4.81 10.90 -13.47
CA TYR A 141 -5.84 11.88 -13.08
C TYR A 141 -6.88 11.24 -12.17
N LEU A 142 -7.20 9.97 -12.39
CA LEU A 142 -8.08 9.21 -11.51
C LEU A 142 -7.46 9.05 -10.11
N LEU A 143 -6.16 8.79 -10.04
CA LEU A 143 -5.39 8.74 -8.79
C LEU A 143 -5.46 10.09 -8.04
N LEU A 144 -5.28 11.22 -8.72
CA LEU A 144 -5.37 12.53 -8.07
C LEU A 144 -6.77 12.79 -7.46
N VAL A 145 -7.84 12.37 -8.15
CA VAL A 145 -9.20 12.43 -7.59
C VAL A 145 -9.35 11.52 -6.37
N PHE A 146 -8.83 10.28 -6.44
CA PHE A 146 -8.84 9.33 -5.33
C PHE A 146 -8.11 9.89 -4.10
N ILE A 147 -6.92 10.44 -4.31
CA ILE A 147 -6.11 11.07 -3.28
C ILE A 147 -6.81 12.31 -2.70
N GLY A 148 -7.53 13.07 -3.53
CA GLY A 148 -8.40 14.16 -3.05
C GLY A 148 -9.51 13.66 -2.12
N PHE A 149 -10.16 12.53 -2.45
CA PHE A 149 -11.15 11.90 -1.57
C PHE A 149 -10.54 11.41 -0.24
N ILE A 150 -9.33 10.84 -0.29
CA ILE A 150 -8.56 10.50 0.92
C ILE A 150 -8.28 11.76 1.76
N GLY A 151 -7.94 12.89 1.12
CA GLY A 151 -7.78 14.17 1.82
C GLY A 151 -9.05 14.61 2.56
N VAL A 152 -10.23 14.42 1.93
CA VAL A 152 -11.52 14.71 2.58
C VAL A 152 -11.76 13.80 3.78
N GLU A 153 -11.42 12.51 3.70
CA GLU A 153 -11.52 11.58 4.83
C GLU A 153 -10.58 11.96 5.96
N LEU A 154 -9.32 12.30 5.64
CA LEU A 154 -8.29 12.68 6.61
C LEU A 154 -8.69 13.90 7.45
N ALA A 155 -9.47 14.82 6.91
CA ALA A 155 -9.97 15.98 7.65
C ALA A 155 -10.90 15.64 8.82
N TYR A 156 -11.51 14.45 8.82
CA TYR A 156 -12.40 13.98 9.87
C TYR A 156 -11.81 12.83 10.69
N THR A 157 -10.59 12.39 10.38
CA THR A 157 -9.88 11.40 11.18
C THR A 157 -9.43 12.04 12.50
N HIS A 158 -10.00 11.56 13.61
CA HIS A 158 -9.61 12.04 14.94
C HIS A 158 -8.21 11.56 15.29
N PHE A 159 -7.29 12.50 15.44
CA PHE A 159 -5.93 12.25 15.88
C PHE A 159 -5.79 12.57 17.36
N ASP A 160 -5.54 11.55 18.17
CA ASP A 160 -5.22 11.74 19.58
C ASP A 160 -3.71 11.94 19.74
N ARG A 161 -3.31 13.04 20.39
CA ARG A 161 -1.89 13.35 20.65
C ARG A 161 -1.20 12.26 21.48
N THR A 162 -1.94 11.52 22.29
CA THR A 162 -1.40 10.39 23.06
C THR A 162 -0.85 9.27 22.17
N TRP A 163 -1.25 9.22 20.89
CA TRP A 163 -0.78 8.22 19.94
C TRP A 163 0.65 8.50 19.43
N LEU A 164 1.17 9.73 19.62
CA LEU A 164 2.57 10.11 19.34
C LEU A 164 3.57 9.64 20.39
N SER A 165 3.32 8.48 21.02
CA SER A 165 4.29 7.90 21.95
C SER A 165 5.40 7.16 21.20
N TRP A 166 6.60 7.16 21.76
CA TRP A 166 7.72 6.39 21.21
C TRP A 166 7.38 4.91 21.01
N LYS A 167 6.62 4.33 21.96
CA LYS A 167 6.14 2.95 21.89
C LYS A 167 5.19 2.66 20.73
N ILE A 168 4.59 3.68 20.10
CA ILE A 168 3.73 3.49 18.92
C ILE A 168 4.56 3.72 17.65
N LEU A 169 5.39 4.77 17.64
CA LEU A 169 6.21 5.17 16.48
C LEU A 169 7.26 4.13 16.07
N VAL A 170 7.67 3.24 16.98
CA VAL A 170 8.58 2.13 16.63
C VAL A 170 7.97 1.20 15.57
N VAL A 171 6.64 1.07 15.48
CA VAL A 171 5.99 0.21 14.46
C VAL A 171 6.25 0.69 13.02
N PRO A 172 5.90 1.93 12.62
CA PRO A 172 6.22 2.42 11.29
C PRO A 172 7.72 2.49 11.02
N LEU A 173 8.53 2.87 12.01
CA LEU A 173 9.99 2.89 11.86
C LEU A 173 10.55 1.49 11.56
N ALA A 174 10.07 0.47 12.26
CA ALA A 174 10.46 -0.92 12.00
C ALA A 174 10.03 -1.39 10.61
N SER A 175 8.89 -0.92 10.10
CA SER A 175 8.45 -1.19 8.72
C SER A 175 9.40 -0.56 7.69
N ILE A 176 9.83 0.70 7.91
CA ILE A 176 10.79 1.39 7.03
C ILE A 176 12.15 0.65 7.03
N PHE A 177 12.72 0.41 8.21
CA PHE A 177 14.02 -0.28 8.32
C PHE A 177 13.95 -1.72 7.82
N GLY A 178 12.86 -2.44 8.11
CA GLY A 178 12.61 -3.77 7.57
C GLY A 178 12.54 -3.79 6.04
N SER A 179 11.80 -2.85 5.46
CA SER A 179 11.74 -2.65 4.00
C SER A 179 13.11 -2.36 3.38
N LEU A 180 13.95 -1.56 4.03
CA LEU A 180 15.30 -1.26 3.56
C LEU A 180 16.20 -2.50 3.60
N ILE A 181 16.21 -3.23 4.71
CA ILE A 181 16.99 -4.48 4.85
C ILE A 181 16.55 -5.49 3.80
N ALA A 182 15.23 -5.65 3.61
CA ALA A 182 14.69 -6.51 2.57
C ALA A 182 15.11 -6.08 1.16
N ALA A 183 15.14 -4.78 0.87
CA ALA A 183 15.59 -4.30 -0.44
C ALA A 183 17.06 -4.64 -0.72
N PHE A 184 17.97 -4.46 0.25
CA PHE A 184 19.36 -4.87 0.09
C PHE A 184 19.48 -6.38 -0.14
N PHE A 185 18.70 -7.19 0.58
CA PHE A 185 18.67 -8.63 0.39
C PHE A 185 18.13 -9.02 -1.00
N CYS A 186 17.01 -8.42 -1.44
CA CYS A 186 16.43 -8.67 -2.75
C CYS A 186 17.37 -8.22 -3.88
N PHE A 187 18.06 -7.10 -3.74
CA PHE A 187 19.02 -6.61 -4.74
C PHE A 187 20.17 -7.60 -4.98
N MET A 188 20.60 -8.35 -3.97
CA MET A 188 21.61 -9.40 -4.14
C MET A 188 21.11 -10.61 -4.94
N LEU A 189 19.80 -10.86 -4.94
CA LEU A 189 19.17 -12.00 -5.59
C LEU A 189 18.63 -11.66 -6.98
N LEU A 190 18.15 -10.43 -7.16
CA LEU A 190 17.57 -9.95 -8.40
C LEU A 190 18.67 -9.46 -9.34
N THR A 191 18.60 -9.89 -10.59
CA THR A 191 19.50 -9.42 -11.66
C THR A 191 18.74 -8.48 -12.58
N GLY A 192 19.41 -7.41 -13.04
CA GLY A 192 18.83 -6.47 -14.01
C GLY A 192 18.06 -5.29 -13.41
N TYR A 193 18.04 -5.13 -12.09
CA TYR A 193 17.52 -3.94 -11.42
C TYR A 193 18.64 -3.20 -10.67
N SER A 194 18.59 -1.88 -10.67
CA SER A 194 19.44 -1.04 -9.83
C SER A 194 19.00 -1.10 -8.36
N LEU A 195 19.95 -0.83 -7.45
CA LEU A 195 19.65 -0.78 -6.02
C LEU A 195 18.53 0.24 -5.71
N ASN A 196 18.54 1.38 -6.39
CA ASN A 196 17.58 2.45 -6.21
C ASN A 196 16.16 2.02 -6.59
N GLU A 197 16.00 1.27 -7.69
CA GLU A 197 14.71 0.69 -8.08
C GLU A 197 14.21 -0.32 -7.03
N VAL A 198 15.07 -1.23 -6.57
CA VAL A 198 14.67 -2.25 -5.57
C VAL A 198 14.32 -1.60 -4.22
N ILE A 199 15.07 -0.57 -3.80
CA ILE A 199 14.73 0.19 -2.60
C ILE A 199 13.40 0.90 -2.80
N ALA A 200 13.19 1.60 -3.92
CA ALA A 200 11.93 2.29 -4.18
C ALA A 200 10.74 1.31 -4.13
N LEU A 201 10.87 0.14 -4.77
CA LEU A 201 9.83 -0.90 -4.81
C LEU A 201 9.46 -1.43 -3.41
N SER A 202 10.36 -1.30 -2.43
CA SER A 202 10.09 -1.71 -1.05
C SER A 202 9.40 -0.64 -0.18
N GLN A 203 9.27 0.60 -0.67
CA GLN A 203 8.66 1.74 0.06
C GLN A 203 7.21 2.04 -0.31
N GLY A 204 6.51 1.15 -1.01
CA GLY A 204 5.06 1.26 -1.28
C GLY A 204 4.19 0.96 -0.05
N TYR A 205 4.72 0.18 0.91
CA TYR A 205 4.07 -0.18 2.17
C TYR A 205 2.65 -0.76 2.05
N GLY A 206 2.31 -1.39 0.92
CA GLY A 206 1.00 -1.98 0.68
C GLY A 206 -0.01 -1.06 -0.01
N TRP A 207 0.34 0.18 -0.35
CA TRP A 207 -0.58 1.09 -1.05
C TRP A 207 -0.64 0.84 -2.56
N TYR A 208 -1.17 -0.33 -2.94
CA TYR A 208 -1.19 -0.83 -4.32
C TYR A 208 -1.93 0.11 -5.30
N SER A 209 -2.94 0.85 -4.84
CA SER A 209 -3.72 1.79 -5.67
C SER A 209 -2.93 3.04 -6.05
N MET A 210 -1.78 3.31 -5.40
CA MET A 210 -0.95 4.48 -5.70
C MET A 210 0.38 4.07 -6.32
N SER A 211 1.04 3.07 -5.74
CA SER A 211 2.42 2.72 -6.09
C SER A 211 2.58 2.36 -7.57
N GLY A 212 1.73 1.49 -8.11
CA GLY A 212 1.81 1.08 -9.52
C GLY A 212 1.76 2.25 -10.50
N ILE A 213 0.78 3.16 -10.32
CA ILE A 213 0.63 4.35 -11.15
C ILE A 213 1.86 5.26 -11.04
N LEU A 214 2.35 5.48 -9.82
CA LEU A 214 3.48 6.36 -9.56
C LEU A 214 4.75 5.85 -10.25
N PHE A 215 5.04 4.55 -10.14
CA PHE A 215 6.17 3.92 -10.84
C PHE A 215 6.04 3.98 -12.36
N THR A 216 4.84 3.73 -12.91
CA THR A 216 4.60 3.86 -14.36
C THR A 216 4.88 5.28 -14.86
N LYS A 217 4.56 6.32 -14.07
CA LYS A 217 4.81 7.72 -14.46
C LYS A 217 6.24 8.21 -14.21
N LEU A 218 6.94 7.65 -13.22
CA LEU A 218 8.29 8.07 -12.86
C LEU A 218 9.37 7.33 -13.63
N HIS A 219 9.15 6.07 -13.97
CA HIS A 219 10.20 5.20 -14.47
C HIS A 219 9.75 4.35 -15.65
N SER A 220 8.96 3.29 -15.42
CA SER A 220 8.53 2.38 -16.48
C SER A 220 7.26 1.61 -16.10
N THR A 221 6.53 1.14 -17.12
CA THR A 221 5.35 0.30 -16.91
C THR A 221 5.69 -1.05 -16.28
N GLU A 222 6.88 -1.59 -16.55
CA GLU A 222 7.36 -2.82 -15.90
C GLU A 222 7.46 -2.63 -14.38
N LEU A 223 8.18 -1.60 -13.91
CA LEU A 223 8.27 -1.33 -12.48
C LEU A 223 6.92 -0.99 -11.86
N GLY A 224 6.02 -0.35 -12.64
CA GLY A 224 4.63 -0.13 -12.21
C GLY A 224 3.88 -1.42 -11.91
N GLY A 225 4.02 -2.43 -12.78
CA GLY A 225 3.47 -3.76 -12.56
C GLY A 225 4.07 -4.46 -11.35
N ILE A 226 5.40 -4.37 -11.18
CA ILE A 226 6.10 -4.95 -10.02
C ILE A 226 5.61 -4.28 -8.73
N ALA A 227 5.57 -2.95 -8.68
CA ALA A 227 5.13 -2.20 -7.50
C ALA A 227 3.70 -2.54 -7.08
N LEU A 228 2.77 -2.56 -8.04
CA LEU A 228 1.37 -2.92 -7.80
C LEU A 228 1.24 -4.32 -7.19
N LEU A 229 1.91 -5.31 -7.78
CA LEU A 229 1.84 -6.68 -7.30
C LEU A 229 2.60 -6.86 -5.97
N THR A 230 3.73 -6.18 -5.78
CA THR A 230 4.48 -6.21 -4.53
C THR A 230 3.61 -5.76 -3.36
N ASP A 231 2.91 -4.63 -3.51
CA ASP A 231 2.08 -4.10 -2.44
C ASP A 231 0.84 -4.96 -2.18
N LEU A 232 0.24 -5.52 -3.24
CA LEU A 232 -0.90 -6.41 -3.11
C LEU A 232 -0.53 -7.75 -2.44
N PHE A 233 0.61 -8.36 -2.81
CA PHE A 233 1.12 -9.54 -2.12
C PHE A 233 1.55 -9.24 -0.69
N ARG A 234 2.14 -8.06 -0.43
CA ARG A 234 2.51 -7.62 0.92
C ARG A 234 1.29 -7.58 1.83
N GLU A 235 0.14 -7.13 1.32
CA GLU A 235 -1.12 -7.17 2.08
C GLU A 235 -1.55 -8.60 2.41
N ILE A 236 -1.46 -9.55 1.46
CA ILE A 236 -1.73 -10.98 1.72
C ILE A 236 -0.80 -11.52 2.82
N PHE A 237 0.50 -11.27 2.71
CA PHE A 237 1.48 -11.70 3.70
C PHE A 237 1.21 -11.08 5.07
N ALA A 238 0.81 -9.81 5.13
CA ALA A 238 0.44 -9.15 6.37
C ALA A 238 -0.81 -9.79 7.02
N ILE A 239 -1.85 -10.08 6.24
CA ILE A 239 -3.05 -10.78 6.73
C ILE A 239 -2.68 -12.16 7.27
N LEU A 240 -1.82 -12.92 6.57
CA LEU A 240 -1.33 -14.22 7.01
C LEU A 240 -0.51 -14.13 8.31
N LEU A 241 0.44 -13.19 8.38
CA LEU A 241 1.24 -12.96 9.58
C LEU A 241 0.37 -12.54 10.77
N MET A 242 -0.64 -11.71 10.53
CA MET A 242 -1.57 -11.27 11.57
C MET A 242 -2.46 -12.40 12.07
N TYR A 243 -2.98 -13.24 11.17
CA TYR A 243 -3.75 -14.42 11.54
C TYR A 243 -2.93 -15.44 12.34
N CYS A 244 -1.72 -15.76 11.88
CA CYS A 244 -0.89 -16.80 12.49
C CYS A 244 -0.20 -16.33 13.77
N LEU A 245 0.28 -15.09 13.80
CA LEU A 245 1.20 -14.58 14.83
C LEU A 245 0.71 -13.31 15.52
N GLY A 246 -0.33 -12.64 15.02
CA GLY A 246 -0.80 -11.35 15.54
C GLY A 246 -1.31 -11.40 16.98
N TRP A 247 -1.81 -12.55 17.44
CA TRP A 247 -2.25 -12.77 18.81
C TRP A 247 -1.10 -12.82 19.82
N ARG A 248 0.11 -13.16 19.36
CA ARG A 248 1.32 -13.27 20.19
C ARG A 248 2.26 -12.08 20.00
N PHE A 249 2.35 -11.57 18.77
CA PHE A 249 3.26 -10.50 18.34
C PHE A 249 2.50 -9.40 17.59
N PRO A 250 1.55 -8.71 18.26
CA PRO A 250 0.64 -7.77 17.60
C PRO A 250 1.35 -6.63 16.88
N ARG A 251 2.30 -5.97 17.56
CA ARG A 251 3.06 -4.84 16.98
C ARG A 251 3.90 -5.26 15.76
N SER A 252 4.45 -6.48 15.77
CA SER A 252 5.22 -7.04 14.65
C SER A 252 4.32 -7.35 13.45
N ALA A 253 3.14 -7.93 13.69
CA ALA A 253 2.15 -8.17 12.63
C ALA A 253 1.62 -6.86 12.02
N ILE A 254 1.40 -5.83 12.84
CA ILE A 254 1.01 -4.50 12.36
C ILE A 254 2.12 -3.87 11.49
N SER A 255 3.40 -4.02 11.90
CA SER A 255 4.55 -3.53 11.12
C SER A 255 4.61 -4.13 9.71
N SER A 256 4.29 -5.42 9.55
CA SER A 256 4.24 -6.06 8.22
C SER A 256 3.14 -5.51 7.31
N ALA A 257 2.01 -5.08 7.87
CA ALA A 257 0.91 -4.46 7.11
C ALA A 257 1.28 -3.07 6.57
N GLY A 258 2.15 -2.33 7.25
CA GLY A 258 2.61 -1.03 6.77
C GLY A 258 1.47 -0.01 6.68
N ALA A 259 1.26 0.57 5.50
CA ALA A 259 0.22 1.57 5.24
C ALA A 259 -1.19 1.00 5.42
N THR A 260 -1.39 -0.27 5.06
CA THR A 260 -2.73 -0.92 5.05
C THR A 260 -3.25 -1.30 6.44
N SER A 261 -2.48 -0.97 7.48
CA SER A 261 -2.83 -1.19 8.88
C SER A 261 -4.01 -0.33 9.35
N MET A 262 -4.19 0.85 8.77
CA MET A 262 -5.26 1.78 9.14
C MET A 262 -6.61 1.49 8.45
N ASP A 263 -6.60 0.83 7.30
CA ASP A 263 -7.79 0.63 6.47
C ASP A 263 -8.15 -0.86 6.33
N VAL A 264 -7.57 -1.59 5.38
CA VAL A 264 -7.99 -2.93 4.97
C VAL A 264 -7.73 -3.95 6.08
N THR A 265 -6.58 -3.84 6.75
CA THR A 265 -6.21 -4.79 7.80
C THR A 265 -6.64 -4.33 9.19
N LEU A 266 -7.29 -3.15 9.35
CA LEU A 266 -7.70 -2.64 10.66
C LEU A 266 -8.68 -3.58 11.39
N ALA A 267 -9.60 -4.21 10.65
CA ALA A 267 -10.52 -5.19 11.23
C ALA A 267 -9.77 -6.41 11.78
N MET A 268 -8.73 -6.87 11.07
CA MET A 268 -7.85 -7.93 11.53
C MET A 268 -7.02 -7.49 12.74
N VAL A 269 -6.54 -6.25 12.78
CA VAL A 269 -5.82 -5.71 13.95
C VAL A 269 -6.72 -5.75 15.19
N LYS A 270 -7.94 -5.21 15.09
CA LYS A 270 -8.88 -5.16 16.22
C LYS A 270 -9.13 -6.53 16.84
N GLN A 271 -9.14 -7.58 16.03
CA GLN A 271 -9.45 -8.92 16.49
C GLN A 271 -8.21 -9.75 16.85
N SER A 272 -7.26 -9.86 15.90
CA SER A 272 -6.07 -10.70 16.04
C SER A 272 -5.05 -10.10 16.98
N CYS A 273 -4.91 -8.77 16.98
CA CYS A 273 -3.96 -8.07 17.86
C CYS A 273 -4.64 -7.52 19.12
N GLY A 274 -5.93 -7.19 19.05
CA GLY A 274 -6.70 -6.59 20.12
C GLY A 274 -6.88 -5.07 19.94
N THR A 275 -8.00 -4.54 20.43
CA THR A 275 -8.40 -3.14 20.23
C THR A 275 -7.43 -2.12 20.81
N HIS A 276 -6.66 -2.51 21.84
CA HIS A 276 -5.59 -1.69 22.41
C HIS A 276 -4.48 -1.33 21.40
N TYR A 277 -4.29 -2.12 20.34
CA TYR A 277 -3.27 -1.86 19.32
C TYR A 277 -3.79 -1.06 18.11
N VAL A 278 -5.07 -0.65 18.11
CA VAL A 278 -5.63 0.23 17.07
C VAL A 278 -4.81 1.52 16.88
N PRO A 279 -4.36 2.23 17.94
CA PRO A 279 -3.48 3.39 17.78
C PRO A 279 -2.18 3.08 17.04
N HIS A 280 -1.61 1.88 17.23
CA HIS A 280 -0.36 1.50 16.56
C HIS A 280 -0.58 1.33 15.05
N ALA A 281 -1.71 0.71 14.68
CA ALA A 281 -2.09 0.52 13.30
C ALA A 281 -2.46 1.85 12.62
N MET A 282 -3.24 2.71 13.27
CA MET A 282 -3.58 4.02 12.71
C MET A 282 -2.35 4.90 12.49
N MET A 283 -1.44 4.98 13.48
CA MET A 283 -0.21 5.76 13.35
C MET A 283 0.72 5.20 12.27
N SER A 284 0.86 3.87 12.19
CA SER A 284 1.64 3.22 11.13
C SER A 284 1.07 3.54 9.76
N GLY A 285 -0.24 3.39 9.59
CA GLY A 285 -0.95 3.66 8.35
C GLY A 285 -0.78 5.11 7.87
N ILE A 286 -1.03 6.08 8.75
CA ILE A 286 -0.90 7.51 8.40
C ILE A 286 0.53 7.87 8.00
N ILE A 287 1.52 7.49 8.83
CA ILE A 287 2.92 7.86 8.59
C ILE A 287 3.42 7.23 7.30
N LEU A 288 3.18 5.94 7.09
CA LEU A 288 3.70 5.24 5.92
C LEU A 288 2.95 5.65 4.64
N SER A 289 1.65 5.96 4.70
CA SER A 289 0.91 6.48 3.55
C SER A 289 1.44 7.85 3.11
N LEU A 290 1.79 8.72 4.05
CA LEU A 290 2.38 10.04 3.73
C LEU A 290 3.82 9.91 3.21
N LEU A 291 4.60 8.96 3.75
CA LEU A 291 5.99 8.77 3.36
C LEU A 291 6.16 7.98 2.05
N ALA A 292 5.26 7.06 1.71
CA ALA A 292 5.37 6.21 0.52
C ALA A 292 5.65 7.01 -0.77
N PRO A 293 4.82 8.00 -1.18
CA PRO A 293 5.06 8.73 -2.42
C PRO A 293 6.36 9.55 -2.38
N LEU A 294 6.77 10.04 -1.20
CA LEU A 294 8.02 10.77 -1.01
C LEU A 294 9.23 9.86 -1.19
N LEU A 295 9.24 8.71 -0.51
CA LEU A 295 10.37 7.79 -0.52
C LEU A 295 10.52 7.12 -1.88
N ILE A 296 9.43 6.66 -2.51
CA ILE A 296 9.46 6.11 -3.88
C ILE A 296 10.11 7.13 -4.82
N SER A 297 9.61 8.36 -4.81
CA SER A 297 10.06 9.41 -5.72
C SER A 297 11.51 9.87 -5.44
N PHE A 298 11.92 9.85 -4.17
CA PHE A 298 13.29 10.16 -3.76
C PHE A 298 14.28 9.11 -4.25
N PHE A 299 14.00 7.83 -4.01
CA PHE A 299 14.92 6.76 -4.42
C PHE A 299 14.98 6.60 -5.94
N LEU A 300 13.89 6.81 -6.66
CA LEU A 300 13.92 6.82 -8.13
C LEU A 300 14.63 8.06 -8.74
N MET A 301 14.90 9.09 -7.94
CA MET A 301 15.62 10.29 -8.39
C MET A 301 17.14 10.20 -8.15
N LEU A 302 17.57 9.36 -7.20
CA LEU A 302 18.98 9.08 -6.93
C LEU A 302 19.64 8.32 -8.08
#